data_AF-A0A917F8A2-F1
#
_entry.id   AF-A0A917F8A2-F1
#
_cell.length_a   1.000
_cell.length_b   1.000
_cell.length_c   1.000
_cell.angle_alpha   90.00
_cell.angle_beta   90.00
_cell.angle_gamma   90.00
#
_symmetry.space_group_name_H-M   'P 1'
#
loop_
_entity.id
_entity.type
_entity.pdbx_description
1 polymer ?
#
loop_
_entity_poly.entity_id
_entity_poly.type
_entity_poly.pdbx_seq_one_letter_code
_entity_poly.pdbx_strand_id
1 'polypeptide(L)'
;MEVVTYVTAALFPLFLGLGGFTWAQVVVLAGALIAATGVGATLRANANSARRQTLTTLYGDALGAVSGYLEGPYRILRKDGETSTRFALTSGMSDVKTSIDHHQALMRLHADPVVADAYDHYVTVAKIEAGAQMHIAWNAPPIKRDTDVNLHNPLPRANTDRALKVVVEMMQAHLRRRWYHAATRQRFRSAARAVTAAVEARELEEADRARRNAQADAETAQAGQDQPIDRLIGGGRAVRWLVHQGRRLAR
;
A
#
# COMPACT_ATOMS: atom_id res chain seq x y z
N MET A 1 83.46 42.43 18.80
CA MET A 1 83.14 43.12 17.54
C MET A 1 83.04 42.06 16.45
N GLU A 2 82.18 42.29 15.46
CA GLU A 2 81.80 41.42 14.33
C GLU A 2 80.62 40.46 14.59
N VAL A 3 79.47 41.09 14.43
CA VAL A 3 78.10 40.62 14.47
C VAL A 3 77.70 40.31 13.02
N VAL A 4 77.15 39.11 12.81
CA VAL A 4 76.10 38.80 11.81
C VAL A 4 76.47 39.10 10.36
N THR A 5 77.09 38.13 9.70
CA THR A 5 76.98 37.95 8.25
C THR A 5 77.22 36.46 7.99
N TYR A 6 76.58 35.86 6.97
CA TYR A 6 76.79 34.47 6.48
C TYR A 6 75.90 33.32 6.96
N VAL A 7 74.61 33.53 7.28
CA VAL A 7 73.66 32.38 7.36
C VAL A 7 72.37 32.58 6.53
N THR A 8 72.34 33.54 5.60
CA THR A 8 71.13 33.83 4.79
C THR A 8 71.21 33.39 3.32
N ALA A 9 72.12 32.48 2.94
CA ALA A 9 72.29 32.13 1.51
C ALA A 9 72.28 30.62 1.18
N ALA A 10 71.98 29.72 2.12
CA ALA A 10 72.15 28.28 1.89
C ALA A 10 70.89 27.41 2.18
N LEU A 11 69.70 28.00 2.10
CA LEU A 11 68.43 27.24 2.13
C LEU A 11 67.54 27.58 0.94
N PHE A 12 68.14 27.76 -0.24
CA PHE A 12 67.45 27.67 -1.51
C PHE A 12 67.94 26.39 -2.22
N PRO A 13 67.42 25.20 -1.88
CA PRO A 13 67.85 24.01 -2.58
C PRO A 13 67.27 24.03 -3.99
N LEU A 14 68.18 24.05 -4.96
CA LEU A 14 68.19 23.06 -6.04
C LEU A 14 66.82 22.78 -6.69
N PHE A 15 66.31 23.78 -7.40
CA PHE A 15 65.26 23.61 -8.41
C PHE A 15 65.89 23.15 -9.73
N LEU A 16 66.53 21.97 -9.72
CA LEU A 16 67.11 21.36 -10.92
C LEU A 16 66.37 20.05 -11.24
N GLY A 17 65.68 20.06 -12.39
CA GLY A 17 65.78 18.93 -13.31
C GLY A 17 64.58 18.02 -13.49
N LEU A 18 63.41 18.28 -12.88
CA LEU A 18 62.15 17.62 -13.24
C LEU A 18 60.98 18.63 -13.27
N GLY A 19 60.69 19.16 -14.46
CA GLY A 19 59.42 19.75 -14.91
C GLY A 19 58.63 20.69 -13.98
N GLY A 20 58.83 22.01 -14.09
CA GLY A 20 57.81 23.08 -14.11
C GLY A 20 56.69 23.18 -13.05
N PHE A 21 56.64 22.34 -12.03
CA PHE A 21 55.51 22.23 -11.12
C PHE A 21 55.82 22.87 -9.76
N THR A 22 55.10 23.93 -9.39
CA THR A 22 55.32 24.67 -8.13
C THR A 22 54.35 24.23 -7.04
N TRP A 23 54.73 24.36 -5.76
CA TRP A 23 53.83 24.12 -4.63
C TRP A 23 52.56 24.99 -4.68
N ALA A 24 52.64 26.19 -5.27
CA ALA A 24 51.47 27.02 -5.52
C ALA A 24 50.46 26.34 -6.47
N GLN A 25 50.93 25.65 -7.52
CA GLN A 25 50.07 24.89 -8.42
C GLN A 25 49.43 23.68 -7.72
N VAL A 26 50.14 23.00 -6.82
CA VAL A 26 49.56 21.93 -5.98
C VAL A 26 48.40 22.46 -5.16
N VAL A 27 48.57 23.58 -4.46
CA VAL A 27 47.53 24.16 -3.60
C VAL A 27 46.32 24.59 -4.43
N VAL A 28 46.54 25.21 -5.59
CA VAL A 28 45.44 25.61 -6.50
C VAL A 28 44.68 24.38 -7.02
N LEU A 29 45.39 23.33 -7.45
CA LEU A 29 44.75 22.10 -7.93
C LEU A 29 44.01 21.37 -6.81
N ALA A 30 44.59 21.29 -5.60
CA ALA A 30 43.93 20.71 -4.43
C ALA A 30 42.68 21.52 -4.04
N GLY A 31 42.78 22.85 -4.03
CA GLY A 31 41.65 23.75 -3.77
C GLY A 31 40.54 23.59 -4.81
N ALA A 32 40.90 23.51 -6.09
CA ALA A 32 39.94 23.28 -7.18
C ALA A 32 39.24 21.91 -7.06
N LEU A 33 39.97 20.86 -6.69
CA LEU A 33 39.41 19.52 -6.48
C LEU A 33 38.44 19.50 -5.28
N ILE A 34 38.81 20.13 -4.16
CA ILE A 34 37.93 20.25 -2.99
C ILE A 34 36.67 21.05 -3.33
N ALA A 35 36.81 22.16 -4.06
CA ALA A 35 35.67 22.95 -4.51
C ALA A 35 34.74 22.14 -5.44
N ALA A 36 35.30 21.44 -6.43
CA ALA A 36 34.54 20.62 -7.36
C ALA A 36 33.79 19.48 -6.65
N THR A 37 34.44 18.79 -5.72
CA THR A 37 33.80 17.74 -4.91
C THR A 37 32.69 18.30 -4.02
N GLY A 38 32.89 19.47 -3.41
CA GLY A 38 31.87 20.16 -2.62
C GLY A 38 30.62 20.56 -3.42
N VAL A 39 30.80 21.12 -4.61
CA VAL A 39 29.68 21.46 -5.51
C VAL A 39 28.94 20.21 -5.96
N GLY A 40 29.67 19.17 -6.39
CA GLY A 40 29.07 17.90 -6.79
C GLY A 40 28.26 17.22 -5.67
N ALA A 41 28.79 17.23 -4.44
CA ALA A 41 28.10 16.71 -3.26
C ALA A 41 26.81 17.50 -2.98
N THR A 42 26.85 18.83 -3.08
CA THR A 42 25.70 19.71 -2.85
C THR A 42 24.60 19.49 -3.89
N LEU A 43 24.96 19.49 -5.19
CA LEU A 43 23.99 19.24 -6.27
C LEU A 43 23.32 17.88 -6.12
N ARG A 44 24.09 16.85 -5.75
CA ARG A 44 23.56 15.50 -5.50
C ARG A 44 22.67 15.46 -4.26
N ALA A 45 23.01 16.19 -3.18
CA ALA A 45 22.16 16.30 -2.01
C ALA A 45 20.81 16.96 -2.36
N ASN A 46 20.84 18.06 -3.11
CA ASN A 46 19.64 18.78 -3.54
C ASN A 46 18.75 17.92 -4.44
N ALA A 47 19.32 17.23 -5.43
CA ALA A 47 18.57 16.32 -6.30
C ALA A 47 17.90 15.18 -5.51
N ASN A 48 18.59 14.62 -4.51
CA ASN A 48 18.02 13.59 -3.64
C ASN A 48 16.89 14.11 -2.75
N SER A 49 17.02 15.32 -2.22
CA SER A 49 15.98 15.97 -1.43
C SER A 49 14.73 16.23 -2.28
N ALA A 50 14.91 16.74 -3.50
CA ALA A 50 13.81 16.94 -4.45
C ALA A 50 13.08 15.63 -4.76
N ARG A 51 13.81 14.55 -5.08
CA ARG A 51 13.22 13.23 -5.32
C ARG A 51 12.43 12.71 -4.10
N ARG A 52 12.95 12.92 -2.89
CA ARG A 52 12.25 12.53 -1.65
C ARG A 52 10.95 13.30 -1.47
N GLN A 53 10.95 14.60 -1.77
CA GLN A 53 9.74 15.41 -1.68
C GLN A 53 8.67 14.91 -2.66
N THR A 54 9.04 14.69 -3.92
CA THR A 54 8.13 14.12 -4.94
C THR A 54 7.56 12.77 -4.49
N LEU A 55 8.40 11.87 -3.97
CA LEU A 55 7.93 10.58 -3.47
C LEU A 55 7.04 10.71 -2.23
N THR A 56 7.30 11.67 -1.35
CA THR A 56 6.48 11.91 -0.15
C THR A 56 5.09 12.37 -0.55
N THR A 57 5.00 13.30 -1.50
CA THR A 57 3.72 13.75 -2.09
C THR A 57 2.99 12.58 -2.75
N LEU A 58 3.65 11.85 -3.65
CA LEU A 58 3.07 10.68 -4.31
C LEU A 58 2.51 9.67 -3.31
N TYR A 59 3.25 9.37 -2.23
CA TYR A 59 2.81 8.43 -1.20
C TYR A 59 1.63 8.96 -0.40
N GLY A 60 1.65 10.24 -0.04
CA GLY A 60 0.52 10.88 0.63
C GLY A 60 -0.76 10.82 -0.21
N ASP A 61 -0.67 11.20 -1.48
CA ASP A 61 -1.80 11.24 -2.42
C ASP A 61 -2.35 9.83 -2.68
N ALA A 62 -1.46 8.85 -2.86
CA ALA A 62 -1.83 7.44 -3.05
C ALA A 62 -2.57 6.86 -1.82
N LEU A 63 -2.12 7.17 -0.61
CA LEU A 63 -2.81 6.76 0.62
C LEU A 63 -4.17 7.49 0.77
N GLY A 64 -4.22 8.77 0.40
CA GLY A 64 -5.45 9.56 0.36
C GLY A 64 -6.51 9.00 -0.58
N ALA A 65 -6.12 8.54 -1.77
CA ALA A 65 -7.02 7.91 -2.73
C ALA A 65 -7.70 6.65 -2.15
N VAL A 66 -6.95 5.78 -1.48
CA VAL A 66 -7.52 4.59 -0.82
C VAL A 66 -8.40 4.98 0.36
N SER A 67 -8.01 5.97 1.16
CA SER A 67 -8.86 6.49 2.23
C SER A 67 -10.20 7.00 1.69
N GLY A 68 -10.21 7.67 0.54
CA GLY A 68 -11.43 8.11 -0.14
C GLY A 68 -12.35 6.95 -0.53
N TYR A 69 -11.78 5.79 -0.86
CA TYR A 69 -12.55 4.56 -1.15
C TYR A 69 -13.13 3.94 0.12
N LEU A 70 -12.34 3.91 1.20
CA LEU A 70 -12.77 3.42 2.51
C LEU A 70 -13.88 4.28 3.13
N GLU A 71 -14.02 5.55 2.73
CA GLU A 71 -15.14 6.41 3.11
C GLU A 71 -16.45 6.08 2.36
N GLY A 72 -16.37 5.30 1.28
CA GLY A 72 -17.51 4.96 0.43
C GLY A 72 -18.72 4.35 1.16
N PRO A 73 -18.55 3.33 2.03
CA PRO A 73 -19.66 2.76 2.78
C PRO A 73 -20.38 3.81 3.63
N TYR A 74 -19.65 4.71 4.29
CA TYR A 74 -20.24 5.78 5.11
C TYR A 74 -21.01 6.78 4.25
N ARG A 75 -20.50 7.13 3.06
CA ARG A 75 -21.23 7.99 2.11
C ARG A 75 -22.53 7.33 1.65
N ILE A 76 -22.51 6.02 1.37
CA ILE A 76 -23.72 5.27 0.95
C ILE A 76 -24.72 5.14 2.10
N LEU A 77 -24.26 4.96 3.34
CA LEU A 77 -25.14 4.94 4.52
C LEU A 77 -25.88 6.26 4.72
N ARG A 78 -25.34 7.38 4.22
CA ARG A 78 -25.96 8.72 4.29
C ARG A 78 -26.91 9.03 3.12
N LYS A 79 -27.27 8.05 2.29
CA LYS A 79 -28.18 8.28 1.15
C LYS A 79 -29.60 8.64 1.62
N ASP A 80 -30.21 9.63 0.96
CA ASP A 80 -31.59 10.11 1.16
C ASP A 80 -32.66 9.28 0.42
N GLY A 81 -32.24 8.46 -0.55
CA GLY A 81 -33.10 7.60 -1.35
C GLY A 81 -33.40 8.14 -2.74
N GLU A 82 -33.01 9.39 -3.04
CA GLU A 82 -33.20 10.00 -4.35
C GLU A 82 -32.29 9.37 -5.42
N THR A 83 -32.80 9.27 -6.65
CA THR A 83 -32.03 8.73 -7.79
C THR A 83 -30.80 9.58 -8.11
N SER A 84 -30.93 10.91 -8.00
CA SER A 84 -29.84 11.90 -8.12
C SER A 84 -28.68 11.60 -7.16
N THR A 85 -28.98 11.40 -5.89
CA THR A 85 -28.00 11.07 -4.84
C THR A 85 -27.32 9.73 -5.11
N ARG A 86 -28.06 8.71 -5.54
CA ARG A 86 -27.48 7.41 -5.91
C ARG A 86 -26.52 7.51 -7.09
N PHE A 87 -26.89 8.29 -8.10
CA PHE A 87 -26.03 8.56 -9.25
C PHE A 87 -24.75 9.28 -8.83
N ALA A 88 -24.87 10.34 -8.03
CA ALA A 88 -23.71 11.09 -7.52
C ALA A 88 -22.76 10.21 -6.70
N LEU A 89 -23.28 9.35 -5.81
CA LEU A 89 -22.49 8.40 -5.04
C LEU A 89 -21.75 7.40 -5.93
N THR A 90 -22.43 6.87 -6.95
CA THR A 90 -21.84 5.89 -7.88
C THR A 90 -20.77 6.53 -8.77
N SER A 91 -21.03 7.73 -9.28
CA SER A 91 -20.05 8.51 -10.05
C SER A 91 -18.81 8.81 -9.22
N GLY A 92 -19.00 9.35 -8.01
CA GLY A 92 -17.89 9.65 -7.10
C GLY A 92 -17.08 8.41 -6.71
N MET A 93 -17.72 7.24 -6.63
CA MET A 93 -17.02 5.97 -6.41
C MET A 93 -16.14 5.56 -7.60
N SER A 94 -16.63 5.78 -8.82
CA SER A 94 -15.85 5.54 -10.05
C SER A 94 -14.65 6.47 -10.16
N ASP A 95 -14.81 7.74 -9.77
CA ASP A 95 -13.72 8.72 -9.75
C ASP A 95 -12.62 8.31 -8.75
N VAL A 96 -13.01 7.87 -7.55
CA VAL A 96 -12.07 7.37 -6.54
C VAL A 96 -11.32 6.13 -7.02
N LYS A 97 -12.00 5.18 -7.67
CA LYS A 97 -11.34 3.99 -8.26
C LYS A 97 -10.33 4.39 -9.34
N THR A 98 -10.70 5.31 -10.21
CA THR A 98 -9.82 5.86 -11.24
C THR A 98 -8.58 6.51 -10.61
N SER A 99 -8.76 7.27 -9.53
CA SER A 99 -7.66 7.85 -8.77
C SER A 99 -6.73 6.78 -8.17
N ILE A 100 -7.28 5.70 -7.60
CA ILE A 100 -6.47 4.58 -7.10
C ILE A 100 -5.64 3.97 -8.24
N ASP A 101 -6.28 3.64 -9.37
CA ASP A 101 -5.62 2.99 -10.50
C ASP A 101 -4.51 3.89 -11.08
N HIS A 102 -4.74 5.21 -11.12
CA HIS A 102 -3.74 6.21 -11.48
C HIS A 102 -2.52 6.16 -10.54
N HIS A 103 -2.75 6.13 -9.22
CA HIS A 103 -1.65 6.07 -8.24
C HIS A 103 -0.94 4.72 -8.27
N GLN A 104 -1.62 3.60 -8.52
CA GLN A 104 -0.98 2.30 -8.73
C GLN A 104 0.02 2.38 -9.90
N ALA A 105 -0.38 2.98 -11.03
CA ALA A 105 0.52 3.19 -12.17
C ALA A 105 1.72 4.08 -11.82
N LEU A 106 1.49 5.22 -11.15
CA LEU A 106 2.59 6.11 -10.73
C LEU A 106 3.55 5.43 -9.74
N MET A 107 3.03 4.61 -8.82
CA MET A 107 3.85 3.82 -7.90
C MET A 107 4.74 2.84 -8.65
N ARG A 108 4.20 2.13 -9.65
CA ARG A 108 4.98 1.22 -10.50
C ARG A 108 6.07 1.93 -11.31
N LEU A 109 5.83 3.18 -11.71
CA LEU A 109 6.81 3.97 -12.47
C LEU A 109 7.91 4.59 -11.59
N HIS A 110 7.57 5.05 -10.37
CA HIS A 110 8.46 5.92 -9.59
C HIS A 110 8.97 5.33 -8.28
N ALA A 111 8.22 4.41 -7.67
CA ALA A 111 8.57 3.80 -6.39
C ALA A 111 9.52 2.60 -6.58
N ASP A 112 10.11 2.15 -5.47
CA ASP A 112 10.80 0.87 -5.43
C ASP A 112 9.74 -0.26 -5.60
N PRO A 113 10.01 -1.31 -6.41
CA PRO A 113 9.00 -2.34 -6.72
C PRO A 113 8.32 -2.94 -5.49
N VAL A 114 9.07 -3.17 -4.41
CA VAL A 114 8.52 -3.73 -3.16
C VAL A 114 7.49 -2.80 -2.52
N VAL A 115 7.70 -1.47 -2.62
CA VAL A 115 6.75 -0.48 -2.09
C VAL A 115 5.49 -0.46 -2.95
N ALA A 116 5.63 -0.59 -4.28
CA ALA A 116 4.50 -0.69 -5.18
C ALA A 116 3.68 -1.97 -4.91
N ASP A 117 4.33 -3.11 -4.72
CA ASP A 117 3.66 -4.38 -4.36
C ASP A 117 2.91 -4.25 -3.02
N ALA A 118 3.53 -3.64 -2.00
CA ALA A 118 2.88 -3.40 -0.71
C ALA A 118 1.65 -2.47 -0.83
N TYR A 119 1.71 -1.46 -1.72
CA TYR A 119 0.56 -0.60 -2.01
C TYR A 119 -0.55 -1.36 -2.73
N ASP A 120 -0.23 -2.18 -3.72
CA ASP A 120 -1.22 -2.98 -4.44
C ASP A 120 -1.92 -4.00 -3.53
N HIS A 121 -1.18 -4.59 -2.58
CA HIS A 121 -1.76 -5.43 -1.53
C HIS A 121 -2.71 -4.63 -0.64
N TYR A 122 -2.31 -3.44 -0.17
CA TYR A 122 -3.18 -2.55 0.61
C TYR A 122 -4.47 -2.18 -0.14
N VAL A 123 -4.36 -1.80 -1.42
CA VAL A 123 -5.51 -1.51 -2.29
C VAL A 123 -6.44 -2.72 -2.40
N THR A 124 -5.89 -3.92 -2.59
CA THR A 124 -6.67 -5.15 -2.71
C THR A 124 -7.47 -5.44 -1.43
N VAL A 125 -6.81 -5.39 -0.27
CA VAL A 125 -7.47 -5.60 1.03
C VAL A 125 -8.56 -4.55 1.28
N ALA A 126 -8.28 -3.28 0.97
CA ALA A 126 -9.25 -2.20 1.08
C ALA A 126 -10.47 -2.41 0.16
N LYS A 127 -10.25 -2.83 -1.09
CA LYS A 127 -11.32 -3.15 -2.06
C LYS A 127 -12.22 -4.28 -1.56
N ILE A 128 -11.65 -5.31 -0.94
CA ILE A 128 -12.40 -6.45 -0.36
C ILE A 128 -13.26 -5.99 0.83
N GLU A 129 -12.64 -5.38 1.86
CA GLU A 129 -13.37 -5.00 3.08
C GLU A 129 -14.42 -3.92 2.82
N ALA A 130 -14.03 -2.82 2.17
CA ALA A 130 -14.97 -1.74 1.90
C ALA A 130 -16.01 -2.15 0.86
N GLY A 131 -15.67 -2.97 -0.15
CA GLY A 131 -16.63 -3.47 -1.12
C GLY A 131 -17.79 -4.24 -0.48
N ALA A 132 -17.49 -5.16 0.45
CA ALA A 132 -18.50 -5.88 1.22
C ALA A 132 -19.38 -4.93 2.05
N GLN A 133 -18.76 -3.92 2.69
CA GLN A 133 -19.48 -2.93 3.48
C GLN A 133 -20.36 -2.01 2.62
N MET A 134 -19.89 -1.60 1.44
CA MET A 134 -20.68 -0.83 0.48
C MET A 134 -21.91 -1.62 0.03
N HIS A 135 -21.77 -2.93 -0.20
CA HIS A 135 -22.90 -3.79 -0.54
C HIS A 135 -23.96 -3.81 0.57
N ILE A 136 -23.55 -4.00 1.82
CA ILE A 136 -24.44 -3.94 2.98
C ILE A 136 -25.10 -2.54 3.08
N ALA A 137 -24.31 -1.48 2.91
CA ALA A 137 -24.80 -0.10 2.97
C ALA A 137 -25.83 0.23 1.87
N TRP A 138 -25.68 -0.33 0.68
CA TRP A 138 -26.65 -0.15 -0.41
C TRP A 138 -28.00 -0.79 -0.10
N ASN A 139 -27.99 -1.94 0.57
CA ASN A 139 -29.21 -2.66 0.97
C ASN A 139 -29.89 -2.06 2.20
N ALA A 140 -29.20 -1.20 2.97
CA ALA A 140 -29.80 -0.50 4.10
C ALA A 140 -30.85 0.53 3.64
N PRO A 141 -31.92 0.78 4.42
CA PRO A 141 -32.88 1.84 4.12
C PRO A 141 -32.21 3.22 4.02
N PRO A 142 -32.73 4.14 3.18
CA PRO A 142 -32.29 5.52 3.18
C PRO A 142 -32.56 6.23 4.50
N ILE A 143 -31.70 7.20 4.85
CA ILE A 143 -31.89 8.04 6.03
C ILE A 143 -33.02 9.04 5.80
N LYS A 144 -33.82 9.30 6.84
CA LYS A 144 -34.91 10.29 6.80
C LYS A 144 -34.66 11.51 7.67
N ARG A 145 -33.78 11.38 8.67
CA ARG A 145 -33.43 12.43 9.63
C ARG A 145 -31.93 12.40 9.89
N ASP A 146 -31.36 13.56 10.22
CA ASP A 146 -29.93 13.70 10.53
C ASP A 146 -29.51 12.84 11.73
N THR A 147 -30.42 12.62 12.69
CA THR A 147 -30.19 11.74 13.85
C THR A 147 -30.00 10.28 13.47
N ASP A 148 -30.44 9.87 12.27
CA ASP A 148 -30.31 8.50 11.78
C ASP A 148 -28.90 8.23 11.18
N VAL A 149 -28.03 9.25 11.09
CA VAL A 149 -26.65 9.09 10.64
C VAL A 149 -25.84 8.35 11.70
N ASN A 150 -25.44 7.12 11.40
CA ASN A 150 -24.63 6.30 12.30
C ASN A 150 -23.17 6.81 12.33
N LEU A 151 -22.86 7.69 13.28
CA LEU A 151 -21.50 8.16 13.58
C LEU A 151 -20.82 7.37 14.70
N HIS A 152 -21.55 6.55 15.45
CA HIS A 152 -21.07 5.98 16.71
C HIS A 152 -20.41 4.62 16.54
N ASN A 153 -20.83 3.83 15.55
CA ASN A 153 -20.31 2.49 15.32
C ASN A 153 -19.37 2.48 14.09
N PRO A 154 -18.04 2.41 14.29
CA PRO A 154 -17.11 2.33 13.17
C PRO A 154 -17.27 1.00 12.44
N LEU A 155 -17.18 1.04 11.11
CA LEU A 155 -17.15 -0.16 10.29
C LEU A 155 -15.83 -0.93 10.52
N PRO A 156 -15.86 -2.27 10.56
CA PRO A 156 -14.69 -3.08 10.83
C PRO A 156 -13.64 -2.92 9.71
N ARG A 157 -12.41 -2.55 10.06
CA ARG A 157 -11.33 -2.30 9.09
C ARG A 157 -10.00 -2.96 9.47
N ALA A 158 -10.08 -4.06 10.22
CA ALA A 158 -8.90 -4.65 10.85
C ALA A 158 -7.86 -5.16 9.85
N ASN A 159 -8.26 -5.70 8.70
CA ASN A 159 -7.28 -6.16 7.70
C ASN A 159 -6.68 -4.99 6.94
N THR A 160 -7.51 -4.02 6.56
CA THR A 160 -7.08 -2.77 5.93
C THR A 160 -6.08 -2.01 6.81
N ASP A 161 -6.36 -1.87 8.11
CA ASP A 161 -5.47 -1.18 9.07
C ASP A 161 -4.10 -1.89 9.19
N ARG A 162 -4.09 -3.23 9.16
CA ARG A 162 -2.83 -4.00 9.15
C ARG A 162 -2.06 -3.78 7.84
N ALA A 163 -2.73 -3.83 6.70
CA ALA A 163 -2.10 -3.61 5.40
C ALA A 163 -1.58 -2.17 5.26
N LEU A 164 -2.33 -1.18 5.76
CA LEU A 164 -1.92 0.22 5.84
C LEU A 164 -0.61 0.37 6.62
N LYS A 165 -0.51 -0.27 7.79
CA LYS A 165 0.72 -0.24 8.60
C LYS A 165 1.92 -0.76 7.82
N VAL A 166 1.75 -1.89 7.13
CA VAL A 166 2.81 -2.50 6.30
C VAL A 166 3.27 -1.56 5.18
N VAL A 167 2.35 -1.00 4.39
CA VAL A 167 2.73 -0.11 3.27
C VAL A 167 3.38 1.17 3.78
N VAL A 168 2.89 1.75 4.90
CA VAL A 168 3.50 2.94 5.51
C VAL A 168 4.91 2.65 6.00
N GLU A 169 5.14 1.50 6.63
CA GLU A 169 6.49 1.08 7.05
C GLU A 169 7.45 0.94 5.85
N MET A 170 6.98 0.34 4.74
CA MET A 170 7.76 0.23 3.50
C MET A 170 8.07 1.60 2.87
N MET A 171 7.07 2.48 2.78
CA MET A 171 7.23 3.86 2.27
C MET A 171 8.23 4.64 3.12
N GLN A 172 8.13 4.58 4.44
CA GLN A 172 9.07 5.24 5.36
C GLN A 172 10.49 4.68 5.22
N ALA A 173 10.64 3.36 5.11
CA ALA A 173 11.94 2.73 4.91
C ALA A 173 12.58 3.16 3.58
N HIS A 174 11.77 3.24 2.52
CA HIS A 174 12.22 3.72 1.22
C HIS A 174 12.63 5.21 1.27
N LEU A 175 11.80 6.07 1.86
CA LEU A 175 12.12 7.51 2.02
C LEU A 175 13.36 7.72 2.89
N ARG A 176 13.62 6.88 3.90
CA ARG A 176 14.79 7.01 4.78
C ARG A 176 16.09 6.51 4.13
N ARG A 177 16.03 5.72 3.06
CA ARG A 177 17.20 5.18 2.35
C ARG A 177 18.14 6.31 1.91
N ARG A 178 19.29 6.43 2.57
CA ARG A 178 20.36 7.36 2.19
C ARG A 178 21.35 6.60 1.30
N TRP A 179 21.71 7.19 0.16
CA TRP A 179 22.54 6.52 -0.84
C TRP A 179 23.91 6.07 -0.28
N TYR A 180 24.45 6.80 0.69
CA TYR A 180 25.76 6.59 1.31
C TYR A 180 25.75 5.66 2.55
N HIS A 181 24.60 5.25 3.08
CA HIS A 181 24.55 4.37 4.26
C HIS A 181 24.15 2.94 3.91
N ALA A 182 25.12 2.03 3.86
CA ALA A 182 24.91 0.60 3.61
C ALA A 182 23.91 -0.03 4.61
N ALA A 183 23.98 0.35 5.88
CA ALA A 183 23.07 -0.13 6.93
C ALA A 183 21.59 0.17 6.62
N THR A 184 21.29 1.31 5.99
CA THR A 184 19.90 1.64 5.61
C THR A 184 19.36 0.76 4.50
N ARG A 185 20.23 0.31 3.57
CA ARG A 185 19.83 -0.64 2.51
C ARG A 185 19.54 -2.02 3.08
N GLN A 186 20.33 -2.47 4.06
CA GLN A 186 20.12 -3.77 4.71
C GLN A 186 18.79 -3.80 5.48
N ARG A 187 18.46 -2.72 6.23
CA ARG A 187 17.17 -2.59 6.92
C ARG A 187 15.98 -2.61 5.97
N PHE A 188 16.08 -1.92 4.83
CA PHE A 188 15.04 -1.97 3.81
C PHE A 188 14.86 -3.40 3.25
N ARG A 189 15.95 -4.08 2.92
CA ARG A 189 15.90 -5.47 2.42
C ARG A 189 15.34 -6.45 3.44
N SER A 190 15.68 -6.30 4.72
CA SER A 190 15.12 -7.17 5.77
C SER A 190 13.63 -6.91 5.96
N ALA A 191 13.21 -5.63 5.93
CA ALA A 191 11.81 -5.26 6.02
C ALA A 191 11.01 -5.78 4.81
N ALA A 192 11.53 -5.59 3.60
CA ALA A 192 10.97 -6.13 2.36
C ALA A 192 10.76 -7.65 2.43
N ARG A 193 11.81 -8.39 2.83
CA ARG A 193 11.72 -9.85 3.00
C ARG A 193 10.69 -10.27 4.03
N ALA A 194 10.60 -9.55 5.15
CA ALA A 194 9.61 -9.85 6.19
C ALA A 194 8.19 -9.62 5.69
N VAL A 195 7.96 -8.57 4.90
CA VAL A 195 6.65 -8.31 4.28
C VAL A 195 6.29 -9.36 3.25
N THR A 196 7.20 -9.67 2.32
CA THR A 196 6.98 -10.72 1.32
C THR A 196 6.67 -12.05 1.99
N ALA A 197 7.45 -12.45 2.99
CA ALA A 197 7.20 -13.68 3.74
C ALA A 197 5.86 -13.67 4.49
N ALA A 198 5.43 -12.51 5.03
CA ALA A 198 4.13 -12.39 5.69
C ALA A 198 2.94 -12.47 4.72
N VAL A 199 3.10 -11.94 3.51
CA VAL A 199 2.10 -12.06 2.43
C VAL A 199 2.01 -13.52 1.97
N GLU A 200 3.14 -14.15 1.66
CA GLU A 200 3.20 -15.57 1.26
C GLU A 200 2.60 -16.49 2.33
N ALA A 201 2.92 -16.27 3.62
CA ALA A 201 2.38 -17.05 4.71
C ALA A 201 0.85 -16.94 4.82
N ARG A 202 0.27 -15.76 4.52
CA ARG A 202 -1.19 -15.58 4.50
C ARG A 202 -1.84 -16.27 3.31
N GLU A 203 -1.24 -16.17 2.14
CA GLU A 203 -1.73 -16.87 0.95
C GLU A 203 -1.76 -18.39 1.18
N LEU A 204 -0.74 -18.93 1.87
CA LEU A 204 -0.72 -20.33 2.29
C LEU A 204 -1.82 -20.65 3.31
N GLU A 205 -2.03 -19.81 4.33
CA GLU A 205 -3.08 -20.01 5.32
C GLU A 205 -4.50 -19.93 4.72
N GLU A 206 -4.70 -19.05 3.73
CA GLU A 206 -5.94 -18.94 2.97
C GLU A 206 -6.17 -20.14 2.06
N ALA A 207 -5.13 -20.59 1.36
CA ALA A 207 -5.18 -21.81 0.54
C ALA A 207 -5.53 -23.05 1.39
N ASP A 208 -4.93 -23.17 2.57
CA ASP A 208 -5.23 -24.28 3.48
C ASP A 208 -6.64 -24.17 4.09
N ARG A 209 -7.11 -22.96 4.39
CA ARG A 209 -8.52 -22.74 4.78
C ARG A 209 -9.48 -23.17 3.66
N ALA A 210 -9.20 -22.80 2.42
CA ALA A 210 -10.01 -23.17 1.28
C ALA A 210 -10.06 -24.69 1.09
N ARG A 211 -8.92 -25.38 1.23
CA ARG A 211 -8.85 -26.85 1.20
C ARG A 211 -9.69 -27.50 2.29
N ARG A 212 -9.60 -27.00 3.53
CA ARG A 212 -10.39 -27.51 4.66
C ARG A 212 -11.90 -27.34 4.44
N ASN A 213 -12.32 -26.18 3.93
CA ASN A 213 -13.72 -25.94 3.62
C ASN A 213 -14.23 -26.88 2.52
N ALA A 214 -13.45 -27.04 1.44
CA ALA A 214 -13.81 -27.96 0.35
C ALA A 214 -13.92 -29.42 0.82
N GLN A 215 -13.07 -29.85 1.75
CA GLN A 215 -13.16 -31.17 2.35
C GLN A 215 -14.42 -31.33 3.22
N ALA A 216 -14.74 -30.35 4.05
CA ALA A 216 -15.96 -30.36 4.87
C ALA A 216 -17.24 -30.40 4.00
N ASP A 217 -17.26 -29.67 2.88
CA ASP A 217 -18.36 -29.70 1.93
C ASP A 217 -18.50 -31.08 1.27
N ALA A 218 -17.38 -31.73 0.93
CA ALA A 218 -17.37 -33.08 0.37
C ALA A 218 -17.86 -34.14 1.38
N GLU A 219 -17.46 -34.04 2.65
CA GLU A 219 -17.94 -34.91 3.73
C GLU A 219 -19.44 -34.73 3.97
N THR A 220 -19.93 -33.48 3.91
CA THR A 220 -21.37 -33.18 4.05
C THR A 220 -22.17 -33.74 2.87
N ALA A 221 -21.62 -33.68 1.66
CA ALA A 221 -22.25 -34.27 0.46
C ALA A 221 -22.32 -35.80 0.52
N GLN A 222 -21.25 -36.47 1.00
CA GLN A 222 -21.23 -37.92 1.21
C GLN A 222 -22.24 -38.35 2.29
N ALA A 223 -22.29 -37.64 3.43
CA ALA A 223 -23.25 -37.91 4.48
C ALA A 223 -24.73 -37.74 4.03
N GLY A 224 -24.98 -36.87 3.04
CA GLY A 224 -26.29 -36.73 2.41
C GLY A 224 -26.65 -37.89 1.48
N GLN A 225 -25.68 -38.53 0.83
CA GLN A 225 -25.89 -39.71 -0.03
C GLN A 225 -26.16 -40.99 0.77
N ASP A 226 -25.57 -41.12 1.96
CA ASP A 226 -25.73 -42.29 2.83
C ASP A 226 -27.02 -42.29 3.65
N GLN A 227 -27.88 -41.27 3.53
CA GLN A 227 -29.21 -41.32 4.13
C GLN A 227 -30.12 -42.25 3.31
N PRO A 228 -30.56 -43.41 3.87
CA PRO A 228 -31.38 -44.35 3.13
C PRO A 228 -32.70 -43.68 2.73
N ILE A 229 -33.03 -43.80 1.44
CA ILE A 229 -34.26 -43.26 0.81
C ILE A 229 -35.53 -43.64 1.61
N ASP A 230 -35.50 -44.75 2.35
CA ASP A 230 -36.59 -45.21 3.23
C ASP A 230 -36.96 -44.22 4.34
N ARG A 231 -36.06 -43.35 4.81
CA ARG A 231 -36.42 -42.28 5.77
C ARG A 231 -37.14 -41.09 5.13
N LEU A 232 -36.96 -40.85 3.83
CA LEU A 232 -37.68 -39.79 3.10
C LEU A 232 -39.06 -40.25 2.61
N ILE A 233 -39.30 -41.57 2.49
CA ILE A 233 -40.59 -42.13 2.05
C ILE A 233 -41.50 -42.55 3.24
N GLY A 234 -40.96 -42.65 4.46
CA GLY A 234 -41.74 -42.96 5.69
C GLY A 234 -42.75 -41.91 6.17
N GLY A 235 -42.88 -40.77 5.47
CA GLY A 235 -43.81 -39.67 5.78
C GLY A 235 -45.11 -39.68 4.95
N GLY A 236 -45.71 -40.85 4.70
CA GLY A 236 -46.91 -41.05 3.88
C GLY A 236 -48.23 -40.39 4.36
N ARG A 237 -48.20 -39.32 5.15
CA ARG A 237 -49.42 -38.63 5.65
C ARG A 237 -49.63 -37.20 5.13
N ALA A 238 -48.65 -36.55 4.48
CA ALA A 238 -48.78 -35.13 4.11
C ALA A 238 -49.19 -34.87 2.64
N VAL A 239 -48.97 -35.81 1.71
CA VAL A 239 -49.24 -35.57 0.26
C VAL A 239 -50.74 -35.62 -0.09
N ARG A 240 -51.61 -36.05 0.84
CA ARG A 240 -53.07 -36.07 0.61
C ARG A 240 -53.72 -34.66 0.65
N TRP A 241 -53.04 -33.62 1.12
CA TRP A 241 -53.64 -32.28 1.24
C TRP A 241 -53.55 -31.40 -0.03
N LEU A 242 -52.58 -31.64 -0.93
CA LEU A 242 -52.39 -30.79 -2.12
C LEU A 242 -53.29 -31.15 -3.30
N VAL A 243 -53.86 -32.36 -3.34
CA VAL A 243 -54.86 -32.74 -4.36
C VAL A 243 -56.25 -32.17 -4.05
N HIS A 244 -56.50 -31.70 -2.82
CA HIS A 244 -57.83 -31.22 -2.43
C HIS A 244 -58.06 -29.70 -2.63
N GLN A 245 -57.01 -28.88 -2.81
CA GLN A 245 -57.15 -27.44 -3.04
C GLN A 245 -57.36 -27.03 -4.51
N GLY A 246 -56.98 -27.87 -5.49
CA GLY A 246 -57.18 -27.57 -6.91
C GLY A 246 -58.64 -27.61 -7.42
N ARG A 247 -59.62 -28.00 -6.58
CA ARG A 247 -61.04 -28.11 -6.97
C ARG A 247 -61.94 -26.93 -6.56
N ARG A 248 -61.41 -25.89 -5.90
CA ARG A 248 -62.22 -24.73 -5.45
C ARG A 248 -62.10 -23.46 -6.29
N LEU A 249 -61.31 -23.46 -7.37
CA LEU A 249 -61.15 -22.30 -8.26
C LEU A 249 -61.82 -22.48 -9.63
N ALA A 250 -62.74 -23.43 -9.77
CA ALA A 250 -63.46 -23.72 -11.01
C ALA A 250 -64.99 -23.52 -10.89
N ARG A 251 -65.44 -22.56 -10.07
CA ARG A 251 -66.83 -22.09 -10.05
C ARG A 251 -66.86 -20.58 -9.86
#